data_AF-A0A7X7QN14-F1
#
_entry.id   AF-A0A7X7QN14-F1
#
_cell.length_a   1.000
_cell.length_b   1.000
_cell.length_c   1.000
_cell.angle_alpha   90.00
_cell.angle_beta   90.00
_cell.angle_gamma   90.00
#
_symmetry.space_group_name_H-M   'P 1'
#
loop_
_entity.id
_entity.type
_entity.pdbx_description
1 polymer ?
#
loop_
_entity_poly.entity_id
_entity_poly.type
_entity_poly.pdbx_seq_one_letter_code
_entity_poly.pdbx_strand_id
1 'polypeptide(L)'
;MVSVVKVTVTRITDHCPFYKEGDSFLIRQQCFDPACATPRQFCLHSLKDIYDTWKEVRRGPVGGKASVGCMDKGKAQFELERLDDADLPGWH
;
A
#
# COMPACT_ATOMS: atom_id res chain seq x y z
N MET A 1 -14.01 -11.76 8.28
CA MET A 1 -12.97 -10.78 8.69
C MET A 1 -11.68 -10.95 7.90
N VAL A 2 -11.24 -9.86 7.25
CA VAL A 2 -10.02 -9.80 6.43
C VAL A 2 -9.08 -8.70 6.91
N SER A 3 -7.77 -8.93 6.82
CA SER A 3 -6.76 -7.93 7.17
C SER A 3 -6.84 -6.73 6.23
N VAL A 4 -6.80 -5.53 6.79
CA VAL A 4 -6.78 -4.26 6.04
C VAL A 4 -5.47 -3.54 6.31
N VAL A 5 -4.76 -3.19 5.25
CA VAL A 5 -3.53 -2.39 5.31
C VAL A 5 -3.71 -1.17 4.41
N LYS A 6 -3.49 0.02 4.97
CA LYS A 6 -3.44 1.25 4.20
C LYS A 6 -2.02 1.48 3.71
N VAL A 7 -1.86 1.74 2.43
CA VAL A 7 -0.61 2.20 1.84
C VAL A 7 -0.75 3.69 1.56
N THR A 8 0.21 4.49 2.01
CA THR A 8 0.27 5.93 1.76
C THR A 8 1.62 6.29 1.14
N VAL A 9 1.60 7.05 0.05
CA VAL A 9 2.80 7.61 -0.57
C VAL A 9 3.24 8.81 0.27
N THR A 10 4.36 8.68 0.98
CA THR A 10 4.82 9.71 1.93
C THR A 10 5.82 10.67 1.34
N ARG A 11 6.54 10.27 0.27
CA ARG A 11 7.51 11.13 -0.40
C ARG A 11 7.74 10.75 -1.85
N ILE A 12 7.94 11.76 -2.72
CA ILE A 12 8.47 11.63 -4.09
C ILE A 12 9.73 12.48 -4.22
N THR A 13 10.84 11.92 -4.73
CA THR A 13 12.13 12.65 -4.78
C THR A 13 12.31 13.49 -6.03
N ASP A 14 12.17 12.89 -7.22
CA ASP A 14 12.38 13.55 -8.51
C ASP A 14 11.08 13.63 -9.31
N HIS A 15 10.66 12.50 -9.86
CA HIS A 15 9.45 12.35 -10.66
C HIS A 15 9.02 10.87 -10.67
N CYS A 16 7.85 10.58 -10.09
CA CYS A 16 7.16 9.31 -10.28
C CYS A 16 5.97 9.55 -11.21
N PRO A 17 5.87 8.87 -12.36
CA PRO A 17 4.74 9.09 -13.27
C PRO A 17 3.43 8.46 -12.76
N PHE A 18 3.49 7.61 -11.73
CA PHE A 18 2.35 6.82 -11.25
C PHE A 18 1.74 7.35 -9.95
N TYR A 19 2.51 8.07 -9.14
CA TYR A 19 2.15 8.46 -7.78
C TYR A 19 2.47 9.93 -7.50
N LYS A 20 1.68 10.52 -6.61
CA LYS A 20 1.97 11.80 -5.95
C LYS A 20 2.02 11.61 -4.43
N GLU A 21 2.67 12.54 -3.73
CA GLU A 21 2.65 12.55 -2.27
C GLU A 21 1.21 12.67 -1.74
N GLY A 22 0.92 11.93 -0.67
CA GLY A 22 -0.41 11.82 -0.08
C GLY A 22 -1.34 10.84 -0.78
N ASP A 23 -0.94 10.26 -1.92
CA ASP A 23 -1.74 9.20 -2.53
C ASP A 23 -1.90 8.01 -1.57
N SER A 24 -3.06 7.37 -1.60
CA SER A 24 -3.30 6.19 -0.79
C SER A 24 -4.26 5.19 -1.42
N PHE A 25 -4.13 3.95 -0.97
CA PHE A 25 -5.00 2.85 -1.33
C PHE A 25 -5.01 1.80 -0.21
N LEU A 26 -6.02 0.92 -0.24
CA LEU A 26 -6.19 -0.13 0.76
C LEU A 26 -5.94 -1.49 0.15
N ILE A 27 -5.09 -2.29 0.79
CA ILE A 27 -4.94 -3.71 0.52
C ILE A 27 -5.78 -4.47 1.55
N ARG A 28 -6.78 -5.19 1.07
CA ARG A 28 -7.69 -6.03 1.86
C ARG A 28 -7.41 -7.48 1.51
N GLN A 29 -7.02 -8.27 2.50
CA GLN A 29 -6.58 -9.67 2.37
C GLN A 29 -5.38 -9.89 1.45
N GLN A 30 -5.52 -9.82 0.13
CA GLN A 30 -4.45 -9.88 -0.88
C GLN A 30 -4.80 -9.05 -2.14
N CYS A 31 -5.87 -8.27 -2.06
CA CYS A 31 -6.44 -7.54 -3.18
C CYS A 31 -6.56 -6.06 -2.83
N PHE A 32 -6.52 -5.20 -3.84
CA PHE A 32 -6.89 -3.80 -3.71
C PHE A 32 -7.85 -3.45 -4.85
N ASP A 33 -8.69 -2.46 -4.61
CA ASP A 33 -9.63 -1.94 -5.60
C ASP A 33 -9.14 -0.59 -6.12
N PRO A 34 -8.71 -0.49 -7.39
CA PRO A 34 -8.30 0.76 -8.00
C PRO A 34 -9.38 1.85 -7.95
N ALA A 35 -10.67 1.49 -7.94
CA ALA A 35 -11.76 2.47 -7.88
C ALA A 35 -11.86 3.17 -6.52
N CYS A 36 -11.32 2.55 -5.48
CA CYS A 36 -11.27 3.07 -4.11
C CYS A 36 -9.89 3.65 -3.76
N ALA A 37 -9.03 3.89 -4.77
CA ALA A 37 -7.67 4.37 -4.60
C ALA A 37 -7.52 5.79 -5.16
N THR A 38 -6.56 6.56 -4.66
CA THR A 38 -6.26 7.89 -5.22
C THR A 38 -5.28 7.86 -6.40
N PRO A 39 -4.30 6.92 -6.50
CA PRO A 39 -3.54 6.73 -7.74
C PRO A 39 -4.45 6.26 -8.89
N ARG A 40 -4.23 6.80 -10.08
CA ARG A 40 -4.92 6.34 -11.30
C ARG A 40 -4.30 5.08 -11.91
N GLN A 41 -3.03 4.84 -11.63
CA GLN A 41 -2.25 3.72 -12.14
C GLN A 41 -1.33 3.23 -11.04
N PHE A 42 -0.94 1.95 -11.14
CA PHE A 42 -0.05 1.31 -10.18
C PHE A 42 1.18 0.80 -10.92
N CYS A 43 2.35 1.14 -10.41
CA CYS A 43 3.59 0.59 -10.94
C CYS A 43 3.75 -0.85 -10.45
N LEU A 44 4.07 -1.78 -11.35
CA LEU A 44 4.28 -3.17 -10.96
C LEU A 44 5.48 -3.32 -10.02
N HIS A 45 6.53 -2.51 -10.19
CA HIS A 45 7.70 -2.51 -9.31
C HIS A 45 7.33 -2.12 -7.89
N SER A 46 6.59 -1.03 -7.69
CA SER A 46 6.17 -0.62 -6.34
C SER A 46 5.26 -1.66 -5.70
N LEU A 47 4.32 -2.27 -6.44
CA LEU A 47 3.49 -3.34 -5.89
C LEU A 47 4.33 -4.53 -5.42
N LYS A 48 5.35 -4.92 -6.19
CA LYS A 48 6.30 -5.96 -5.79
C LYS A 48 7.07 -5.56 -4.53
N ASP A 49 7.58 -4.33 -4.46
CA ASP A 49 8.36 -3.84 -3.32
C ASP A 49 7.51 -3.75 -2.04
N ILE A 50 6.27 -3.29 -2.17
CA ILE A 50 5.28 -3.20 -1.08
C ILE A 50 4.92 -4.57 -0.54
N TYR A 51 4.90 -5.61 -1.37
CA TYR A 51 4.33 -6.91 -1.01
C TYR A 51 5.00 -7.58 0.19
N ASP A 52 6.33 -7.52 0.30
CA ASP A 52 7.04 -8.13 1.42
C ASP A 52 6.77 -7.39 2.73
N THR A 53 6.88 -6.06 2.72
CA THR A 53 6.51 -5.22 3.88
C THR A 53 5.04 -5.40 4.27
N TRP A 54 4.15 -5.53 3.29
CA TRP A 54 2.74 -5.78 3.51
C TRP A 54 2.49 -7.13 4.22
N LYS A 55 3.19 -8.19 3.83
CA LYS A 55 3.08 -9.51 4.50
C LYS A 55 3.44 -9.45 5.98
N GLU A 56 4.39 -8.61 6.34
CA GLU A 56 4.81 -8.40 7.73
C GLU A 56 3.76 -7.56 8.47
N VAL A 57 3.41 -6.39 7.94
CA VAL A 57 2.45 -5.45 8.57
C VAL A 57 1.08 -6.09 8.79
N ARG A 58 0.56 -6.86 7.83
CA ARG A 58 -0.77 -7.48 7.95
C ARG A 58 -0.87 -8.49 9.11
N ARG A 59 0.25 -9.10 9.49
CA ARG A 59 0.35 -10.10 10.59
C ARG A 59 0.69 -9.45 11.93
N GLY A 60 1.11 -8.19 11.91
CA GLY A 60 1.38 -7.40 13.10
C GLY A 60 0.12 -6.88 13.80
N PRO A 61 0.29 -6.16 14.92
CA PRO A 61 -0.81 -5.54 15.64
C PRO A 61 -1.46 -4.41 14.84
N VAL A 62 -2.75 -4.15 15.11
CA VAL A 62 -3.45 -2.95 14.60
C VAL A 62 -2.72 -1.69 15.06
N GLY A 63 -2.58 -0.72 14.15
CA GLY A 63 -1.77 0.49 14.31
C GLY A 63 -0.29 0.29 13.99
N GLY A 64 0.18 -0.93 13.74
CA GLY A 64 1.54 -1.21 13.33
C GLY A 64 1.88 -0.58 11.97
N LYS A 65 3.07 0.02 11.86
CA LYS A 65 3.53 0.72 10.65
C LYS A 65 4.89 0.21 10.18
N ALA A 66 5.10 0.22 8.87
CA ALA A 66 6.40 0.02 8.26
C ALA A 66 6.53 0.86 6.99
N SER A 67 7.76 1.16 6.59
CA SER A 67 8.04 1.96 5.40
C SER A 67 8.87 1.17 4.40
N VAL A 68 8.62 1.42 3.12
CA VAL A 68 9.36 0.82 2.01
C VAL A 68 9.58 1.84 0.90
N GLY A 69 10.78 1.81 0.32
CA GLY A 69 11.12 2.63 -0.83
C GLY A 69 10.97 1.86 -2.13
N CYS A 70 10.58 2.55 -3.20
CA CYS A 70 10.62 2.01 -4.55
C CYS A 70 12.05 1.60 -4.93
N MET A 71 12.20 0.41 -5.52
CA MET A 71 13.49 -0.11 -5.99
C MET A 71 14.13 0.74 -7.09
N ASP A 72 13.33 1.53 -7.82
CA ASP A 72 13.82 2.49 -8.82
C ASP A 72 14.36 3.76 -8.13
N LYS A 73 15.52 3.62 -7.48
CA LYS A 73 16.28 4.68 -6.79
C LYS A 73 15.52 5.42 -5.68
N GLY A 74 14.50 4.80 -5.08
CA GLY A 74 13.72 5.42 -4.02
C GLY A 74 12.84 6.58 -4.48
N LYS A 75 12.48 6.63 -5.77
CA LYS A 75 11.64 7.68 -6.37
C LYS A 75 10.32 7.94 -5.63
N ALA A 76 9.79 6.89 -5.00
CA ALA A 76 8.63 6.96 -4.13
C ALA A 76 8.92 6.23 -2.81
N GLN A 77 8.42 6.78 -1.70
CA GLN A 77 8.41 6.15 -0.39
C GLN A 77 6.96 5.87 0.01
N PHE A 78 6.73 4.69 0.59
CA PHE A 78 5.43 4.22 1.01
C PHE A 78 5.46 3.92 2.51
N GLU A 79 4.44 4.36 3.23
CA GLU A 79 4.12 3.88 4.58
C GLU A 79 2.96 2.90 4.48
N LEU A 80 3.09 1.76 5.13
CA LEU A 80 2.06 0.75 5.29
C LEU A 80 1.60 0.74 6.74
N GLU A 81 0.30 0.87 6.96
CA GLU A 81 -0.33 0.89 8.28
C GLU A 81 -1.39 -0.22 8.41
N ARG A 82 -1.30 -1.03 9.46
CA ARG A 82 -2.30 -2.04 9.80
C ARG A 82 -3.54 -1.36 10.40
N LEU A 83 -4.68 -1.46 9.72
CA LEU A 83 -5.97 -0.99 10.22
C LEU A 83 -6.76 -2.12 10.88
N ASP A 84 -7.92 -1.82 11.45
CA ASP A 84 -8.88 -2.82 11.94
C ASP A 84 -9.32 -3.77 10.82
N ASP A 85 -9.66 -5.00 11.19
CA ASP A 85 -10.20 -5.98 10.25
C ASP A 85 -11.58 -5.55 9.76
N ALA A 86 -11.81 -5.77 8.47
CA ALA A 86 -13.12 -5.52 7.87
C ALA A 86 -13.86 -6.85 7.65
N ASP A 87 -15.17 -6.84 7.87
CA ASP A 87 -16.02 -7.95 7.43
C ASP A 87 -16.51 -7.67 6.02
N LEU A 88 -15.78 -8.24 5.05
CA LEU A 88 -16.07 -8.09 3.63
C LEU A 88 -16.33 -9.47 3.04
N PRO A 89 -17.32 -9.61 2.14
CA PRO A 89 -17.38 -10.79 1.31
C PRO A 89 -16.06 -10.88 0.54
N GLY A 90 -15.45 -12.06 0.51
CA GLY A 90 -14.32 -12.30 -0.38
C GLY A 90 -14.71 -11.86 -1.78
N TRP A 91 -13.82 -11.16 -2.48
CA TRP A 91 -14.10 -10.76 -3.86
C TRP A 91 -14.35 -12.02 -4.69
N HIS A 92 -15.55 -12.11 -5.27
CA HIS A 92 -16.02 -13.22 -6.11
C HIS A 92 -15.43 -13.15 -7.51
#